data_AF-K9UHI0-F1
#
_entry.id   AF-K9UHI0-F1
#
_cell.length_a   1.000
_cell.length_b   1.000
_cell.length_c   1.000
_cell.angle_alpha   90.00
_cell.angle_beta   90.00
_cell.angle_gamma   90.00
#
_symmetry.space_group_name_H-M   'P 1'
#
loop_
_entity.id
_entity.type
_entity.pdbx_description
1 polymer ?
#
loop_
_entity_poly.entity_id
_entity_poly.type
_entity_poly.pdbx_seq_one_letter_code
_entity_poly.pdbx_strand_id
1 'polypeptide(L)'
;MKPTSINSGVIAILCALGVAGIVAPAITVTTPVTTTKTPLPVNTPLPTKVVPPATKVIPSTTVTPTTLPATNPQPVTTPNNPPLVAVPPLIPATLKNFTNVYGQVLGVKFTPNQQQKIAQRLSKDWMTNLGMRNTVFQTIALEPQIVKGTLAERTQIQTKLVANLRQQALDGDRDALWLVSFYDAVPKNWLAPGKPPLNRMTSDMSAEVLCFMINEVMGKSVATADTKLKNAIAAKLTAEYAKIPVDTKQELSRLPTNWLTFKSGQWLRRGEYFREQMRVQWGQNLEAYIPEIRDISKLRRDRLAKLKADPKIQWNKISSIQRQVVFQKSDLEFQTSLRTLPPVTTVQLTNYLNTMQVGNTIGNSPTRYYSSTPKVK
;
A
#
# COMPACT_ATOMS: atom_id res chain seq x y z
N MET A 1 17.56 10.40 -2.97
CA MET A 1 16.37 9.51 -2.91
C MET A 1 16.78 8.29 -2.08
N LYS A 2 16.00 7.85 -1.08
CA LYS A 2 16.29 6.59 -0.38
C LYS A 2 15.86 5.41 -1.30
N PRO A 3 16.73 4.44 -1.60
CA PRO A 3 16.34 3.28 -2.40
C PRO A 3 15.46 2.35 -1.54
N THR A 4 14.25 2.06 -2.02
CA THR A 4 13.28 1.21 -1.33
C THR A 4 13.93 -0.08 -0.87
N SER A 5 13.83 -0.36 0.42
CA SER A 5 14.01 -1.70 0.97
C SER A 5 12.82 -2.57 0.61
N ILE A 6 12.99 -3.89 0.63
CA ILE A 6 11.81 -4.76 0.78
C ILE A 6 11.21 -4.39 2.15
N ASN A 7 10.03 -3.77 2.11
CA ASN A 7 9.25 -3.48 3.30
C ASN A 7 8.90 -4.84 3.95
N SER A 8 9.18 -4.97 5.24
CA SER A 8 9.02 -6.23 5.97
C SER A 8 7.59 -6.77 5.86
N GLY A 9 6.59 -5.89 5.76
CA GLY A 9 5.19 -6.26 5.55
C GLY A 9 4.92 -7.04 4.26
N VAL A 10 5.68 -6.80 3.18
CA VAL A 10 5.43 -7.34 1.82
C VAL A 10 5.46 -8.87 1.77
N ILE A 11 6.19 -9.48 2.70
CA ILE A 11 6.37 -10.91 2.75
C ILE A 11 5.80 -11.49 4.08
N ALA A 12 5.70 -10.69 5.17
CA ALA A 12 5.50 -11.17 6.56
C ALA A 12 4.21 -11.92 6.85
N ILE A 13 3.19 -11.73 6.01
CA ILE A 13 1.82 -12.13 6.35
C ILE A 13 1.57 -13.63 6.14
N LEU A 14 2.50 -14.35 5.49
CA LEU A 14 2.45 -15.82 5.39
C LEU A 14 2.37 -16.52 6.76
N CYS A 15 2.87 -15.90 7.84
CA CYS A 15 2.79 -16.50 9.18
C CYS A 15 1.46 -16.25 9.91
N ALA A 16 0.75 -15.15 9.64
CA ALA A 16 -0.56 -14.89 10.23
C ALA A 16 -1.65 -15.85 9.71
N LEU A 17 -1.37 -16.58 8.63
CA LEU A 17 -2.32 -17.45 7.96
C LEU A 17 -2.35 -18.89 8.50
N GLY A 18 -1.35 -19.31 9.27
CA GLY A 18 -1.25 -20.67 9.83
C GLY A 18 -1.86 -20.87 11.22
N VAL A 19 -2.24 -19.79 11.93
CA VAL A 19 -2.58 -19.85 13.37
C VAL A 19 -4.06 -20.11 13.66
N ALA A 20 -4.89 -20.32 12.63
CA ALA A 20 -6.33 -20.54 12.78
C ALA A 20 -6.72 -22.00 13.15
N GLY A 21 -5.77 -22.84 13.59
CA GLY A 21 -6.08 -24.24 13.91
C GLY A 21 -4.96 -25.07 14.58
N ILE A 22 -3.71 -24.62 14.59
CA ILE A 22 -2.62 -25.33 15.29
C ILE A 22 -1.82 -24.33 16.13
N VAL A 23 -1.69 -24.64 17.43
CA VAL A 23 -0.82 -23.91 18.35
C VAL A 23 0.61 -24.01 17.83
N ALA A 24 1.20 -22.88 17.45
CA ALA A 24 2.64 -22.83 17.20
C ALA A 24 3.35 -23.21 18.51
N PRO A 25 4.23 -24.23 18.52
CA PRO A 25 5.02 -24.50 19.71
C PRO A 25 5.87 -23.25 19.98
N ALA A 26 5.71 -22.67 21.16
CA ALA A 26 6.63 -21.64 21.62
C ALA A 26 8.05 -22.22 21.56
N ILE A 27 8.99 -21.46 21.01
CA ILE A 27 10.42 -21.81 21.12
C ILE A 27 10.86 -21.44 22.54
N THR A 28 10.43 -22.24 23.52
CA THR A 28 10.95 -22.22 24.87
C THR A 28 12.34 -22.83 24.84
N VAL A 29 13.35 -22.04 25.19
CA VAL A 29 14.70 -22.55 25.45
C VAL A 29 14.68 -23.26 26.79
N THR A 30 14.52 -24.58 26.76
CA THR A 30 14.56 -25.43 27.97
C THR A 30 15.99 -25.78 28.33
N THR A 31 16.43 -25.36 29.51
CA THR A 31 17.56 -25.98 30.23
C THR A 31 17.07 -27.22 31.01
N PRO A 32 17.93 -28.21 31.29
CA PRO A 32 17.47 -29.55 31.71
C PRO A 32 17.15 -29.69 33.20
N VAL A 33 15.99 -30.33 33.48
CA VAL A 33 15.68 -31.29 34.58
C VAL A 33 15.76 -30.73 36.03
N THR A 34 14.73 -30.85 36.89
CA THR A 34 14.29 -32.11 37.54
C THR A 34 12.83 -32.07 38.06
N THR A 35 12.25 -33.26 38.28
CA THR A 35 10.88 -33.66 38.71
C THR A 35 10.21 -32.82 39.84
N THR A 36 8.87 -32.80 40.04
CA THR A 36 8.06 -33.98 40.47
C THR A 36 6.52 -33.74 40.49
N LYS A 37 5.74 -34.77 40.10
CA LYS A 37 4.31 -35.12 40.39
C LYS A 37 3.11 -34.21 40.02
N THR A 38 2.21 -34.80 39.21
CA THR A 38 0.73 -34.62 39.06
C THR A 38 -0.05 -35.18 40.29
N PRO A 39 -1.40 -35.00 40.48
CA PRO A 39 -2.46 -34.86 39.46
C PRO A 39 -3.59 -33.80 39.66
N LEU A 40 -4.36 -33.66 38.57
CA LEU A 40 -5.67 -33.01 38.30
C LEU A 40 -6.88 -33.64 39.07
N PRO A 41 -8.19 -33.24 38.89
CA PRO A 41 -8.80 -32.24 37.98
C PRO A 41 -10.02 -31.36 38.49
N VAL A 42 -10.45 -30.40 37.65
CA VAL A 42 -11.87 -30.13 37.20
C VAL A 42 -12.81 -29.07 37.88
N ASN A 43 -13.55 -28.39 36.97
CA ASN A 43 -14.81 -27.59 37.04
C ASN A 43 -14.84 -26.05 37.28
N THR A 44 -15.27 -25.36 36.21
CA THR A 44 -15.92 -24.03 36.06
C THR A 44 -17.34 -23.98 36.71
N PRO A 45 -18.09 -22.84 36.85
CA PRO A 45 -18.23 -21.72 35.90
C PRO A 45 -18.35 -20.26 36.46
N LEU A 46 -18.56 -19.30 35.54
CA LEU A 46 -19.01 -17.88 35.68
C LEU A 46 -20.36 -17.70 36.42
N PRO A 47 -20.92 -16.46 36.66
CA PRO A 47 -20.48 -15.08 36.37
C PRO A 47 -20.46 -14.15 37.64
N THR A 48 -20.20 -12.81 37.67
CA THR A 48 -21.01 -11.70 37.13
C THR A 48 -20.42 -10.30 37.48
N LYS A 49 -20.56 -9.35 36.54
CA LYS A 49 -20.47 -7.87 36.59
C LYS A 49 -20.80 -7.13 37.91
N VAL A 50 -19.86 -6.33 38.47
CA VAL A 50 -20.09 -5.16 39.38
C VAL A 50 -19.02 -4.06 39.16
N VAL A 51 -19.36 -2.79 39.47
CA VAL A 51 -18.61 -1.52 39.30
C VAL A 51 -18.95 -0.59 40.50
N PRO A 52 -18.17 0.45 40.91
CA PRO A 52 -16.75 0.78 40.74
C PRO A 52 -15.99 0.51 42.07
N PRO A 53 -15.50 1.43 42.97
CA PRO A 53 -15.26 2.89 42.98
C PRO A 53 -13.75 3.28 42.94
N ALA A 54 -13.43 4.55 43.27
CA ALA A 54 -12.08 5.11 43.46
C ALA A 54 -11.91 5.71 44.88
N THR A 55 -10.69 6.14 45.30
CA THR A 55 -10.38 7.49 45.89
C THR A 55 -9.07 7.55 46.75
N LYS A 56 -8.29 8.66 46.60
CA LYS A 56 -7.24 9.27 47.49
C LYS A 56 -5.85 8.58 47.65
N VAL A 57 -4.71 9.23 47.31
CA VAL A 57 -3.89 10.31 47.99
C VAL A 57 -2.91 9.71 49.03
N ILE A 58 -1.57 9.65 48.79
CA ILE A 58 -0.49 10.69 48.96
C ILE A 58 -0.29 11.09 50.45
N PRO A 59 0.92 11.33 51.04
CA PRO A 59 2.31 11.41 50.51
C PRO A 59 3.44 10.65 51.29
N SER A 60 4.64 10.68 50.71
CA SER A 60 6.04 10.77 51.23
C SER A 60 6.41 10.61 52.72
N THR A 61 7.60 10.02 52.99
CA THR A 61 8.78 10.75 53.53
C THR A 61 10.11 9.97 53.49
N THR A 62 11.22 10.70 53.61
CA THR A 62 12.63 10.27 53.38
C THR A 62 13.40 10.10 54.70
N VAL A 63 14.31 9.11 54.81
CA VAL A 63 15.48 9.16 55.72
C VAL A 63 16.67 8.31 55.25
N THR A 64 17.87 8.79 55.58
CA THR A 64 19.24 8.24 55.43
C THR A 64 20.09 8.91 56.55
N PRO A 65 21.36 8.57 56.89
CA PRO A 65 22.29 7.52 56.38
C PRO A 65 23.20 6.79 57.44
N THR A 66 24.13 5.92 56.96
CA THR A 66 25.42 5.45 57.59
C THR A 66 25.34 4.47 58.79
N THR A 67 26.16 3.42 58.97
CA THR A 67 27.64 3.24 58.82
C THR A 67 28.15 1.80 58.46
N LEU A 68 29.48 1.68 58.22
CA LEU A 68 30.35 0.55 57.78
C LEU A 68 30.87 -0.35 58.95
N PRO A 69 31.58 -1.52 58.80
CA PRO A 69 32.69 -1.91 57.88
C PRO A 69 32.57 -3.31 57.18
N ALA A 70 33.18 -3.70 56.04
CA ALA A 70 34.49 -3.55 55.37
C ALA A 70 35.40 -4.81 55.46
N THR A 71 35.61 -5.53 54.33
CA THR A 71 36.90 -6.13 53.87
C THR A 71 36.81 -6.89 52.51
N ASN A 72 37.56 -6.40 51.50
CA ASN A 72 38.27 -7.12 50.40
C ASN A 72 37.58 -8.17 49.46
N PRO A 73 38.13 -8.41 48.24
CA PRO A 73 38.59 -7.49 47.19
C PRO A 73 37.84 -7.70 45.84
N GLN A 74 37.96 -6.74 44.91
CA GLN A 74 37.39 -6.83 43.55
C GLN A 74 38.12 -7.87 42.66
N PRO A 75 37.37 -8.52 41.76
CA PRO A 75 37.81 -8.80 40.39
C PRO A 75 37.15 -7.84 39.38
N VAL A 76 37.95 -7.47 38.38
CA VAL A 76 37.67 -6.59 37.23
C VAL A 76 36.24 -6.68 36.66
N THR A 77 35.57 -5.53 36.52
CA THR A 77 34.30 -5.40 35.81
C THR A 77 34.49 -5.48 34.29
N THR A 78 34.15 -6.61 33.68
CA THR A 78 33.84 -6.65 32.24
C THR A 78 32.52 -5.92 31.98
N PRO A 79 32.43 -5.03 30.97
CA PRO A 79 31.16 -4.39 30.63
C PRO A 79 30.14 -5.42 30.14
N ASN A 80 28.96 -5.47 30.76
CA ASN A 80 27.82 -6.27 30.30
C ASN A 80 27.26 -5.70 28.98
N ASN A 81 27.91 -6.00 27.86
CA ASN A 81 27.26 -5.92 26.56
C ASN A 81 26.31 -7.12 26.43
N PRO A 82 25.01 -6.94 26.17
CA PRO A 82 24.11 -8.05 25.87
C PRO A 82 24.61 -8.79 24.61
N PRO A 83 24.40 -10.12 24.52
CA PRO A 83 24.95 -10.91 23.43
C PRO A 83 24.45 -10.39 22.08
N LEU A 84 25.40 -10.06 21.20
CA LEU A 84 25.15 -9.77 19.79
C LEU A 84 24.44 -10.99 19.18
N VAL A 85 23.14 -10.85 18.88
CA VAL A 85 22.38 -11.87 18.15
C VAL A 85 23.02 -12.04 16.78
N ALA A 86 23.81 -13.10 16.62
CA ALA A 86 24.54 -13.39 15.39
C ALA A 86 23.54 -13.58 14.25
N VAL A 87 23.48 -12.61 13.34
CA VAL A 87 22.61 -12.67 12.16
C VAL A 87 23.26 -13.62 11.15
N PRO A 88 22.68 -14.80 10.85
CA PRO A 88 23.24 -15.69 9.84
C PRO A 88 23.19 -14.99 8.47
N PRO A 89 24.24 -15.05 7.63
CA PRO A 89 24.22 -14.44 6.31
C PRO A 89 23.20 -15.13 5.39
N LEU A 90 22.70 -14.41 4.38
CA LEU A 90 21.79 -14.99 3.38
C LEU A 90 22.56 -15.95 2.46
N ILE A 91 22.54 -17.24 2.80
CA ILE A 91 23.19 -18.28 2.00
C ILE A 91 22.35 -18.65 0.75
N PRO A 92 22.98 -19.09 -0.36
CA PRO A 92 22.29 -19.44 -1.59
C PRO A 92 21.20 -20.51 -1.43
N ALA A 93 21.37 -21.45 -0.49
CA ALA A 93 20.38 -22.50 -0.20
C ALA A 93 19.07 -21.93 0.37
N THR A 94 19.15 -21.04 1.37
CA THR A 94 17.99 -20.36 1.96
C THR A 94 17.22 -19.56 0.91
N LEU A 95 17.94 -18.83 0.06
CA LEU A 95 17.37 -18.09 -1.06
C LEU A 95 16.65 -19.02 -2.06
N LYS A 96 17.28 -20.12 -2.46
CA LYS A 96 16.69 -21.11 -3.40
C LYS A 96 15.40 -21.70 -2.83
N ASN A 97 15.40 -22.11 -1.57
CA ASN A 97 14.22 -22.66 -0.90
C ASN A 97 13.12 -21.61 -0.79
N PHE A 98 13.45 -20.37 -0.39
CA PHE A 98 12.50 -19.26 -0.37
C PHE A 98 11.87 -19.01 -1.74
N THR A 99 12.65 -18.87 -2.82
CA THR A 99 12.09 -18.59 -4.14
C THR A 99 11.27 -19.76 -4.69
N ASN A 100 11.64 -21.00 -4.36
CA ASN A 100 10.87 -22.18 -4.73
C ASN A 100 9.50 -22.21 -4.03
N VAL A 101 9.48 -22.11 -2.70
CA VAL A 101 8.25 -22.16 -1.92
C VAL A 101 7.33 -20.98 -2.25
N TYR A 102 7.89 -19.76 -2.31
CA TYR A 102 7.13 -18.56 -2.68
C TYR A 102 6.56 -18.66 -4.12
N GLY A 103 7.31 -19.25 -5.04
CA GLY A 103 6.85 -19.55 -6.40
C GLY A 103 5.70 -20.57 -6.41
N GLN A 104 5.79 -21.64 -5.62
CA GLN A 104 4.71 -22.61 -5.46
C GLN A 104 3.44 -21.97 -4.88
N VAL A 105 3.56 -21.14 -3.84
CA VAL A 105 2.42 -20.42 -3.24
C VAL A 105 1.74 -19.49 -4.25
N LEU A 106 2.51 -18.79 -5.10
CA LEU A 106 1.94 -17.96 -6.17
C LEU A 106 1.53 -18.75 -7.42
N GLY A 107 1.83 -20.05 -7.51
CA GLY A 107 1.62 -20.83 -8.73
C GLY A 107 2.46 -20.33 -9.92
N VAL A 108 3.63 -19.74 -9.64
CA VAL A 108 4.56 -19.13 -10.61
C VAL A 108 5.88 -19.90 -10.60
N LYS A 109 6.37 -20.27 -11.78
CA LYS A 109 7.77 -20.72 -11.94
C LYS A 109 8.66 -19.51 -12.23
N PHE A 110 9.40 -19.05 -11.23
CA PHE A 110 10.32 -17.93 -11.41
C PHE A 110 11.47 -18.29 -12.37
N THR A 111 11.82 -17.38 -13.28
CA THR A 111 13.00 -17.53 -14.14
C THR A 111 14.29 -17.25 -13.36
N PRO A 112 15.47 -17.71 -13.81
CA PRO A 112 16.74 -17.44 -13.12
C PRO A 112 17.01 -15.95 -12.89
N ASN A 113 16.67 -15.08 -13.85
CA ASN A 113 16.76 -13.62 -13.72
C ASN A 113 15.80 -13.06 -12.64
N GLN A 114 14.57 -13.61 -12.55
CA GLN A 114 13.64 -13.23 -11.48
C GLN A 114 14.16 -13.67 -10.11
N GLN A 115 14.66 -14.91 -9.98
CA GLN A 115 15.29 -15.41 -8.76
C GLN A 115 16.49 -14.55 -8.33
N GLN A 116 17.37 -14.18 -9.27
CA GLN A 116 18.50 -13.29 -9.03
C GLN A 116 18.06 -11.88 -8.57
N LYS A 117 16.97 -11.34 -9.12
CA LYS A 117 16.42 -10.05 -8.67
C LYS A 117 15.79 -10.13 -7.28
N ILE A 118 15.13 -11.25 -6.94
CA ILE A 118 14.66 -11.50 -5.56
C ILE A 118 15.88 -11.56 -4.63
N ALA A 119 16.93 -12.27 -5.01
CA ALA A 119 18.18 -12.39 -4.26
C ALA A 119 18.82 -11.03 -3.95
N GLN A 120 19.06 -10.21 -4.98
CA GLN A 120 19.68 -8.89 -4.83
C GLN A 120 18.92 -7.98 -3.87
N ARG A 121 17.58 -8.02 -3.92
CA ARG A 121 16.72 -7.24 -3.03
C ARG A 121 16.74 -7.75 -1.59
N LEU A 122 16.66 -9.06 -1.38
CA LEU A 122 16.78 -9.67 -0.05
C LEU A 122 18.15 -9.41 0.57
N SER A 123 19.25 -9.61 -0.18
CA SER A 123 20.61 -9.39 0.31
C SER A 123 20.86 -7.95 0.76
N LYS A 124 20.32 -6.96 0.04
CA LYS A 124 20.51 -5.52 0.31
C LYS A 124 20.12 -5.13 1.74
N ASP A 125 18.97 -5.61 2.20
CA ASP A 125 18.44 -5.25 3.52
C ASP A 125 18.60 -6.41 4.55
N TRP A 126 19.28 -7.50 4.17
CA TRP A 126 19.31 -8.74 4.96
C TRP A 126 19.86 -8.53 6.38
N MET A 127 20.96 -7.78 6.52
CA MET A 127 21.58 -7.55 7.83
C MET A 127 20.78 -6.58 8.70
N THR A 128 20.07 -5.62 8.09
CA THR A 128 19.42 -4.50 8.79
C THR A 128 17.92 -4.71 9.06
N ASN A 129 17.25 -5.62 8.34
CA ASN A 129 15.80 -5.82 8.41
C ASN A 129 15.43 -7.18 9.03
N LEU A 130 15.29 -7.22 10.36
CA LEU A 130 14.85 -8.41 11.10
C LEU A 130 13.48 -8.93 10.64
N GLY A 131 12.54 -8.03 10.36
CA GLY A 131 11.20 -8.42 9.91
C GLY A 131 11.24 -9.22 8.60
N MET A 132 12.02 -8.76 7.61
CA MET A 132 12.24 -9.49 6.35
C MET A 132 12.95 -10.84 6.58
N ARG A 133 13.94 -10.92 7.47
CA ARG A 133 14.60 -12.21 7.80
C ARG A 133 13.62 -13.22 8.36
N ASN A 134 12.91 -12.86 9.44
CA ASN A 134 11.92 -13.72 10.09
C ASN A 134 10.94 -14.27 9.06
N THR A 135 10.48 -13.38 8.18
CA THR A 135 9.54 -13.66 7.11
C THR A 135 10.05 -14.64 6.05
N VAL A 136 11.31 -14.54 5.63
CA VAL A 136 11.92 -15.50 4.69
C VAL A 136 11.91 -16.90 5.31
N PHE A 137 12.29 -17.02 6.59
CA PHE A 137 12.22 -18.30 7.30
C PHE A 137 10.78 -18.80 7.49
N GLN A 138 9.83 -17.92 7.83
CA GLN A 138 8.41 -18.26 7.95
C GLN A 138 7.81 -18.74 6.61
N THR A 139 8.22 -18.14 5.49
CA THR A 139 7.83 -18.58 4.14
C THR A 139 8.34 -19.99 3.85
N ILE A 140 9.62 -20.26 4.14
CA ILE A 140 10.21 -21.59 3.99
C ILE A 140 9.50 -22.61 4.89
N ALA A 141 9.14 -22.22 6.12
CA ALA A 141 8.41 -23.08 7.07
C ALA A 141 7.00 -23.49 6.62
N LEU A 142 6.42 -22.82 5.60
CA LEU A 142 5.17 -23.26 4.98
C LEU A 142 5.36 -24.40 3.97
N GLU A 143 6.58 -24.74 3.55
CA GLU A 143 6.84 -25.79 2.56
C GLU A 143 6.09 -27.10 2.86
N PRO A 144 6.06 -27.65 4.09
CA PRO A 144 5.31 -28.86 4.39
C PRO A 144 3.80 -28.70 4.19
N GLN A 145 3.23 -27.53 4.47
CA GLN A 145 1.82 -27.23 4.28
C GLN A 145 1.47 -27.06 2.80
N ILE A 146 2.37 -26.50 1.99
CA ILE A 146 2.19 -26.34 0.55
C ILE A 146 2.39 -27.68 -0.19
N VAL A 147 3.32 -28.53 0.25
CA VAL A 147 3.56 -29.84 -0.36
C VAL A 147 2.48 -30.86 0.03
N LYS A 148 2.08 -30.91 1.32
CA LYS A 148 1.10 -31.89 1.82
C LYS A 148 -0.36 -31.41 1.75
N GLY A 149 -0.59 -30.10 1.59
CA GLY A 149 -1.92 -29.51 1.62
C GLY A 149 -2.79 -29.86 0.41
N THR A 150 -4.10 -29.90 0.66
CA THR A 150 -5.12 -30.04 -0.38
C THR A 150 -5.06 -28.89 -1.39
N LEU A 151 -5.76 -29.05 -2.53
CA LEU A 151 -5.90 -27.96 -3.50
C LEU A 151 -6.65 -26.76 -2.89
N ALA A 152 -7.61 -27.00 -2.00
CA ALA A 152 -8.38 -25.96 -1.33
C ALA A 152 -7.52 -25.10 -0.41
N GLU A 153 -6.71 -25.72 0.46
CA GLU A 153 -5.82 -25.01 1.38
C GLU A 153 -4.77 -24.19 0.63
N ARG A 154 -4.13 -24.78 -0.40
CA ARG A 154 -3.19 -24.06 -1.27
C ARG A 154 -3.84 -22.85 -1.95
N THR A 155 -5.06 -23.02 -2.46
CA THR A 155 -5.83 -21.92 -3.09
C THR A 155 -6.19 -20.84 -2.08
N GLN A 156 -6.50 -21.21 -0.83
CA GLN A 156 -6.79 -20.26 0.25
C GLN A 156 -5.55 -19.44 0.62
N ILE A 157 -4.39 -20.07 0.80
CA ILE A 157 -3.12 -19.40 1.09
C ILE A 157 -2.74 -18.45 -0.07
N GLN A 158 -2.81 -18.94 -1.31
CA GLN A 158 -2.57 -18.15 -2.52
C GLN A 158 -3.48 -16.92 -2.59
N THR A 159 -4.79 -17.10 -2.37
CA THR A 159 -5.77 -16.01 -2.42
C THR A 159 -5.47 -14.93 -1.38
N LYS A 160 -5.16 -15.34 -0.13
CA LYS A 160 -4.83 -14.40 0.96
C LYS A 160 -3.50 -13.67 0.71
N LEU A 161 -2.46 -14.37 0.24
CA LEU A 161 -1.18 -13.75 -0.13
C LEU A 161 -1.35 -12.71 -1.24
N VAL A 162 -2.04 -13.09 -2.33
CA VAL A 162 -2.25 -12.20 -3.48
C VAL A 162 -3.12 -11.00 -3.12
N ALA A 163 -4.20 -11.19 -2.35
CA ALA A 163 -5.02 -10.08 -1.85
C ALA A 163 -4.20 -9.09 -1.01
N ASN A 164 -3.30 -9.61 -0.16
CA ASN A 164 -2.44 -8.78 0.67
C ASN A 164 -1.35 -8.05 -0.14
N LEU A 165 -0.70 -8.71 -1.11
CA LEU A 165 0.23 -8.06 -2.03
C LEU A 165 -0.44 -6.93 -2.83
N ARG A 166 -1.68 -7.14 -3.28
CA ARG A 166 -2.47 -6.08 -3.94
C ARG A 166 -2.74 -4.93 -2.99
N GLN A 167 -3.15 -5.18 -1.75
CA GLN A 167 -3.37 -4.10 -0.78
C GLN A 167 -2.11 -3.27 -0.54
N GLN A 168 -0.97 -3.92 -0.28
CA GLN A 168 0.30 -3.21 -0.09
C GLN A 168 0.72 -2.42 -1.34
N ALA A 169 0.46 -2.96 -2.54
CA ALA A 169 0.69 -2.23 -3.79
C ALA A 169 -0.23 -1.00 -3.93
N LEU A 170 -1.48 -1.04 -3.45
CA LEU A 170 -2.39 0.12 -3.40
C LEU A 170 -1.92 1.17 -2.37
N ASP A 171 -1.35 0.70 -1.24
CA ASP A 171 -0.77 1.53 -0.19
C ASP A 171 0.57 2.21 -0.61
N GLY A 172 1.11 1.82 -1.76
CA GLY A 172 2.28 2.44 -2.39
C GLY A 172 3.52 1.55 -2.51
N ASP A 173 3.44 0.29 -2.09
CA ASP A 173 4.57 -0.62 -2.08
C ASP A 173 4.91 -1.15 -3.47
N ARG A 174 6.05 -0.70 -3.99
CA ARG A 174 6.55 -1.05 -5.33
C ARG A 174 7.04 -2.48 -5.42
N ASP A 175 7.46 -3.08 -4.30
CA ASP A 175 7.97 -4.44 -4.28
C ASP A 175 6.80 -5.43 -4.18
N ALA A 176 5.73 -5.09 -3.43
CA ALA A 176 4.46 -5.81 -3.51
C ALA A 176 3.86 -5.76 -4.93
N LEU A 177 3.85 -4.58 -5.57
CA LEU A 177 3.39 -4.44 -6.96
C LEU A 177 4.21 -5.31 -7.92
N TRP A 178 5.53 -5.34 -7.75
CA TRP A 178 6.42 -6.17 -8.56
C TRP A 178 6.16 -7.67 -8.35
N LEU A 179 5.97 -8.12 -7.11
CA LEU A 179 5.71 -9.53 -6.81
C LEU A 179 4.34 -10.00 -7.33
N VAL A 180 3.27 -9.20 -7.16
CA VAL A 180 1.95 -9.55 -7.71
C VAL A 180 1.92 -9.52 -9.24
N SER A 181 2.79 -8.73 -9.89
CA SER A 181 2.88 -8.72 -11.36
C SER A 181 3.26 -10.10 -11.94
N PHE A 182 3.99 -10.93 -11.20
CA PHE A 182 4.30 -12.30 -11.62
C PHE A 182 3.07 -13.22 -11.56
N TYR A 183 2.21 -13.05 -10.56
CA TYR A 183 0.94 -13.76 -10.45
C TYR A 183 -0.02 -13.31 -11.56
N ASP A 184 -0.19 -12.00 -11.73
CA ASP A 184 -1.09 -11.40 -12.72
C ASP A 184 -0.61 -11.63 -14.18
N ALA A 185 0.63 -12.05 -14.40
CA ALA A 185 1.15 -12.44 -15.72
C ALA A 185 0.69 -13.84 -16.18
N VAL A 186 0.25 -14.72 -15.27
CA VAL A 186 -0.17 -16.09 -15.63
C VAL A 186 -1.54 -16.08 -16.32
N PRO A 187 -1.73 -16.71 -17.49
CA PRO A 187 -2.99 -16.64 -18.27
C PRO A 187 -4.27 -16.96 -17.50
N LYS A 188 -4.22 -17.93 -16.59
CA LYS A 188 -5.37 -18.33 -15.75
C LYS A 188 -5.87 -17.22 -14.79
N ASN A 189 -5.07 -16.17 -14.58
CA ASN A 189 -5.33 -15.08 -13.64
C ASN A 189 -5.77 -13.79 -14.33
N TRP A 190 -5.90 -13.79 -15.66
CA TRP A 190 -6.37 -12.63 -16.41
C TRP A 190 -7.89 -12.45 -16.25
N LEU A 191 -8.34 -11.20 -16.12
CA LEU A 191 -9.76 -10.85 -16.15
C LEU A 191 -10.30 -10.87 -17.58
N ALA A 192 -9.49 -10.43 -18.55
CA ALA A 192 -9.81 -10.49 -19.97
C ALA A 192 -8.53 -10.69 -20.81
N PRO A 193 -8.57 -11.52 -21.88
CA PRO A 193 -7.46 -11.67 -22.79
C PRO A 193 -7.23 -10.40 -23.61
N GLY A 194 -5.98 -10.16 -24.03
CA GLY A 194 -5.62 -9.03 -24.87
C GLY A 194 -4.11 -8.88 -25.06
N LYS A 195 -3.72 -7.83 -25.78
CA LYS A 195 -2.32 -7.40 -25.92
C LYS A 195 -2.19 -5.94 -25.43
N PRO A 196 -1.71 -5.70 -24.20
CA PRO A 196 -1.57 -6.65 -23.07
C PRO A 196 -2.94 -7.17 -22.56
N PRO A 197 -2.96 -8.19 -21.67
CA PRO A 197 -4.19 -8.67 -21.03
C PRO A 197 -4.63 -7.78 -19.87
N LEU A 198 -5.92 -7.83 -19.51
CA LEU A 198 -6.45 -7.18 -18.31
C LEU A 198 -6.20 -8.07 -17.09
N ASN A 199 -5.62 -7.49 -16.04
CA ASN A 199 -5.43 -8.15 -14.75
C ASN A 199 -6.10 -7.36 -13.61
N ARG A 200 -6.20 -8.01 -12.45
CA ARG A 200 -6.94 -7.45 -11.31
C ARG A 200 -6.23 -6.24 -10.69
N MET A 201 -4.89 -6.22 -10.63
CA MET A 201 -4.17 -5.04 -10.14
C MET A 201 -4.44 -3.80 -11.01
N THR A 202 -4.59 -3.97 -12.32
CA THR A 202 -4.93 -2.88 -13.25
C THR A 202 -6.33 -2.33 -12.99
N SER A 203 -7.34 -3.19 -12.78
CA SER A 203 -8.70 -2.74 -12.46
C SER A 203 -8.82 -2.12 -11.05
N ASP A 204 -8.11 -2.66 -10.06
CA ASP A 204 -8.12 -2.09 -8.71
C ASP A 204 -7.44 -0.72 -8.69
N MET A 205 -6.31 -0.55 -9.40
CA MET A 205 -5.67 0.76 -9.52
C MET A 205 -6.48 1.75 -10.36
N SER A 206 -7.27 1.26 -11.32
CA SER A 206 -8.23 2.08 -12.07
C SER A 206 -9.27 2.72 -11.14
N ALA A 207 -9.74 1.99 -10.12
CA ALA A 207 -10.62 2.55 -9.10
C ALA A 207 -9.93 3.63 -8.24
N GLU A 208 -8.70 3.38 -7.77
CA GLU A 208 -7.91 4.37 -7.02
C GLU A 208 -7.71 5.67 -7.78
N VAL A 209 -7.35 5.58 -9.07
CA VAL A 209 -7.12 6.74 -9.95
C VAL A 209 -8.41 7.54 -10.14
N LEU A 210 -9.53 6.87 -10.41
CA LEU A 210 -10.83 7.54 -10.60
C LEU A 210 -11.27 8.26 -9.32
N CYS A 211 -11.28 7.59 -8.17
CA CYS A 211 -11.63 8.21 -6.89
C CYS A 211 -10.72 9.39 -6.55
N PHE A 212 -9.41 9.25 -6.79
CA PHE A 212 -8.46 10.35 -6.59
C PHE A 212 -8.76 11.56 -7.47
N MET A 213 -8.97 11.35 -8.78
CA MET A 213 -9.31 12.43 -9.72
C MET A 213 -10.55 13.18 -9.26
N ILE A 214 -11.59 12.46 -8.85
CA ILE A 214 -12.83 13.03 -8.33
C ILE A 214 -12.58 13.82 -7.05
N ASN A 215 -11.92 13.23 -6.05
CA ASN A 215 -11.68 13.90 -4.76
C ASN A 215 -10.83 15.18 -4.91
N GLU A 216 -9.84 15.19 -5.81
CA GLU A 216 -9.04 16.38 -6.12
C GLU A 216 -9.85 17.46 -6.85
N VAL A 217 -10.71 17.08 -7.81
CA VAL A 217 -11.63 18.04 -8.46
C VAL A 217 -12.59 18.63 -7.42
N MET A 218 -13.20 17.79 -6.60
CA MET A 218 -14.16 18.18 -5.56
C MET A 218 -13.51 18.95 -4.40
N GLY A 219 -12.18 18.87 -4.24
CA GLY A 219 -11.43 19.50 -3.14
C GLY A 219 -11.63 18.82 -1.78
N LYS A 220 -12.26 17.64 -1.75
CA LYS A 220 -12.60 16.86 -0.54
C LYS A 220 -12.86 15.40 -0.89
N SER A 221 -12.74 14.52 0.11
CA SER A 221 -13.03 13.09 -0.06
C SER A 221 -14.53 12.84 -0.13
N VAL A 222 -15.05 12.55 -1.33
CA VAL A 222 -16.46 12.18 -1.59
C VAL A 222 -16.61 10.82 -2.28
N ALA A 223 -15.50 10.23 -2.73
CA ALA A 223 -15.45 8.92 -3.38
C ALA A 223 -14.31 8.07 -2.79
N THR A 224 -14.59 6.79 -2.57
CA THR A 224 -13.64 5.81 -2.01
C THR A 224 -13.56 4.59 -2.92
N ALA A 225 -12.35 4.10 -3.18
CA ALA A 225 -12.11 2.89 -3.96
C ALA A 225 -12.34 1.64 -3.11
N ASP A 226 -13.57 1.46 -2.62
CA ASP A 226 -13.97 0.29 -1.84
C ASP A 226 -14.06 -0.99 -2.69
N THR A 227 -14.26 -2.14 -2.03
CA THR A 227 -14.38 -3.45 -2.69
C THR A 227 -15.53 -3.51 -3.71
N LYS A 228 -16.64 -2.81 -3.46
CA LYS A 228 -17.82 -2.80 -4.34
C LYS A 228 -17.50 -2.04 -5.62
N LEU A 229 -16.90 -0.86 -5.53
CA LEU A 229 -16.48 -0.05 -6.67
C LEU A 229 -15.35 -0.72 -7.46
N LYS A 230 -14.36 -1.29 -6.78
CA LYS A 230 -13.28 -2.07 -7.41
C LYS A 230 -13.83 -3.26 -8.21
N ASN A 231 -14.80 -4.00 -7.67
CA ASN A 231 -15.47 -5.09 -8.39
C ASN A 231 -16.30 -4.59 -9.58
N ALA A 232 -17.04 -3.49 -9.43
CA ALA A 232 -17.83 -2.93 -10.52
C ALA A 232 -16.95 -2.41 -11.69
N ILE A 233 -15.82 -1.77 -11.38
CA ILE A 233 -14.82 -1.35 -12.37
C ILE A 233 -14.15 -2.56 -13.05
N ALA A 234 -13.81 -3.60 -12.29
CA ALA A 234 -13.27 -4.84 -12.86
C ALA A 234 -14.26 -5.49 -13.84
N ALA A 235 -15.54 -5.59 -13.49
CA ALA A 235 -16.59 -6.13 -14.36
C ALA A 235 -16.78 -5.28 -15.64
N LYS A 236 -16.90 -3.95 -15.48
CA LYS A 236 -17.06 -3.00 -16.61
C LYS A 236 -15.87 -3.05 -17.57
N LEU A 237 -14.63 -2.96 -17.05
CA LEU A 237 -13.42 -3.05 -17.86
C LEU A 237 -13.31 -4.41 -18.57
N THR A 238 -13.71 -5.51 -17.92
CA THR A 238 -13.71 -6.85 -18.52
C THR A 238 -14.67 -6.94 -19.70
N ALA A 239 -15.91 -6.47 -19.53
CA ALA A 239 -16.94 -6.49 -20.57
C ALA A 239 -16.58 -5.62 -21.79
N GLU A 240 -15.84 -4.53 -21.58
CA GLU A 240 -15.43 -3.61 -22.65
C GLU A 240 -14.04 -3.92 -23.22
N TYR A 241 -13.23 -4.77 -22.58
CA TYR A 241 -11.80 -4.88 -22.87
C TYR A 241 -11.50 -5.19 -24.33
N ALA A 242 -12.26 -6.08 -24.96
CA ALA A 242 -12.10 -6.42 -26.37
C ALA A 242 -12.13 -5.17 -27.27
N LYS A 243 -13.03 -4.21 -26.98
CA LYS A 243 -13.30 -2.99 -27.75
C LYS A 243 -12.32 -1.84 -27.49
N ILE A 244 -11.57 -1.89 -26.38
CA ILE A 244 -10.60 -0.84 -26.02
C ILE A 244 -9.42 -0.84 -27.03
N PRO A 245 -8.99 0.32 -27.58
CA PRO A 245 -7.84 0.40 -28.48
C PRO A 245 -6.55 -0.16 -27.88
N VAL A 246 -5.63 -0.66 -28.71
CA VAL A 246 -4.36 -1.28 -28.26
C VAL A 246 -3.51 -0.30 -27.44
N ASP A 247 -3.43 0.96 -27.86
CA ASP A 247 -2.69 2.00 -27.12
C ASP A 247 -3.29 2.23 -25.72
N THR A 248 -4.61 2.29 -25.61
CA THR A 248 -5.31 2.43 -24.33
C THR A 248 -5.13 1.18 -23.45
N LYS A 249 -5.13 -0.04 -24.02
CA LYS A 249 -4.77 -1.27 -23.28
C LYS A 249 -3.33 -1.19 -22.75
N GLN A 250 -2.41 -0.69 -23.57
CA GLN A 250 -1.01 -0.53 -23.21
C GLN A 250 -0.80 0.53 -22.12
N GLU A 251 -1.56 1.63 -22.14
CA GLU A 251 -1.61 2.65 -21.09
C GLU A 251 -2.16 2.07 -19.78
N LEU A 252 -3.30 1.38 -19.82
CA LEU A 252 -3.91 0.72 -18.65
C LEU A 252 -2.94 -0.28 -17.99
N SER A 253 -2.21 -1.10 -18.76
CA SER A 253 -1.23 -2.05 -18.18
C SER A 253 -0.07 -1.37 -17.43
N ARG A 254 0.26 -0.12 -17.79
CA ARG A 254 1.30 0.69 -17.14
C ARG A 254 0.74 1.48 -15.95
N LEU A 255 -0.58 1.56 -15.81
CA LEU A 255 -1.28 2.35 -14.79
C LEU A 255 -0.78 2.04 -13.37
N PRO A 256 -0.63 0.78 -12.91
CA PRO A 256 -0.15 0.51 -11.55
C PRO A 256 1.21 1.16 -11.24
N THR A 257 2.21 0.98 -12.11
CA THR A 257 3.56 1.52 -11.91
C THR A 257 3.62 3.04 -12.06
N ASN A 258 2.93 3.57 -13.07
CA ASN A 258 2.90 5.01 -13.34
C ASN A 258 2.13 5.76 -12.24
N TRP A 259 1.02 5.18 -11.76
CA TRP A 259 0.21 5.75 -10.69
C TRP A 259 0.99 5.87 -9.38
N LEU A 260 1.68 4.81 -8.95
CA LEU A 260 2.51 4.88 -7.75
C LEU A 260 3.61 5.93 -7.87
N THR A 261 4.22 6.08 -9.06
CA THR A 261 5.23 7.12 -9.29
C THR A 261 4.63 8.53 -9.32
N PHE A 262 3.41 8.68 -9.84
CA PHE A 262 2.69 9.94 -9.86
C PHE A 262 2.26 10.37 -8.45
N LYS A 263 1.48 9.53 -7.75
CA LYS A 263 0.91 9.80 -6.42
C LYS A 263 1.99 10.08 -5.37
N SER A 264 3.03 9.24 -5.28
CA SER A 264 4.08 9.36 -4.25
C SER A 264 5.14 10.44 -4.53
N GLY A 265 5.21 10.97 -5.76
CA GLY A 265 6.30 11.85 -6.19
C GLY A 265 5.83 13.08 -6.93
N GLN A 266 5.27 12.90 -8.13
CA GLN A 266 4.97 14.01 -9.03
C GLN A 266 3.85 14.92 -8.51
N TRP A 267 2.78 14.35 -7.95
CA TRP A 267 1.65 15.13 -7.44
C TRP A 267 2.05 16.12 -6.33
N LEU A 268 2.96 15.68 -5.46
CA LEU A 268 3.45 16.49 -4.35
C LEU A 268 4.49 17.52 -4.79
N ARG A 269 5.33 17.20 -5.77
CA ARG A 269 6.48 18.02 -6.18
C ARG A 269 6.16 19.13 -7.19
N ARG A 270 5.10 18.99 -7.99
CA ARG A 270 4.84 19.92 -9.11
C ARG A 270 4.03 21.19 -8.75
N GLY A 271 3.56 21.31 -7.51
CA GLY A 271 2.88 22.51 -6.98
C GLY A 271 1.45 22.72 -7.46
N GLU A 272 0.73 23.66 -6.84
CA GLU A 272 -0.68 23.97 -7.12
C GLU A 272 -0.92 24.41 -8.56
N TYR A 273 0.00 25.12 -9.21
CA TYR A 273 -0.20 25.49 -10.62
C TYR A 273 -0.41 24.26 -11.52
N PHE A 274 0.38 23.21 -11.31
CA PHE A 274 0.21 21.94 -12.00
C PHE A 274 -1.04 21.21 -11.51
N ARG A 275 -1.27 21.15 -10.20
CA ARG A 275 -2.46 20.47 -9.64
C ARG A 275 -3.76 21.06 -10.16
N GLU A 276 -3.86 22.38 -10.25
CA GLU A 276 -5.06 23.06 -10.71
C GLU A 276 -5.31 22.88 -12.22
N GLN A 277 -4.25 22.84 -13.04
CA GLN A 277 -4.39 22.43 -14.45
C GLN A 277 -4.96 21.01 -14.56
N MET A 278 -4.44 20.07 -13.76
CA MET A 278 -4.94 18.70 -13.76
C MET A 278 -6.39 18.61 -13.26
N ARG A 279 -6.75 19.31 -12.17
CA ARG A 279 -8.13 19.36 -11.67
C ARG A 279 -9.10 19.96 -12.69
N VAL A 280 -8.71 21.03 -13.40
CA VAL A 280 -9.53 21.57 -14.50
C VAL A 280 -9.74 20.52 -15.60
N GLN A 281 -8.66 19.88 -16.06
CA GLN A 281 -8.75 18.85 -17.10
C GLN A 281 -9.60 17.64 -16.67
N TRP A 282 -9.47 17.19 -15.42
CA TRP A 282 -10.25 16.09 -14.87
C TRP A 282 -11.72 16.47 -14.71
N GLY A 283 -12.01 17.68 -14.25
CA GLY A 283 -13.38 18.21 -14.18
C GLY A 283 -14.07 18.15 -15.54
N GLN A 284 -13.40 18.67 -16.59
CA GLN A 284 -13.90 18.64 -17.97
C GLN A 284 -14.14 17.21 -18.48
N ASN A 285 -13.24 16.26 -18.15
CA ASN A 285 -13.39 14.86 -18.57
C ASN A 285 -14.48 14.10 -17.78
N LEU A 286 -14.89 14.58 -16.60
CA LEU A 286 -15.81 13.89 -15.69
C LEU A 286 -17.22 14.50 -15.67
N GLU A 287 -17.39 15.79 -15.99
CA GLU A 287 -18.68 16.51 -15.91
C GLU A 287 -19.79 15.99 -16.85
N ALA A 288 -19.43 15.19 -17.85
CA ALA A 288 -20.35 14.47 -18.72
C ALA A 288 -20.93 13.19 -18.06
N TYR A 289 -20.23 12.62 -17.06
CA TYR A 289 -20.58 11.35 -16.42
C TYR A 289 -21.03 11.51 -14.97
N ILE A 290 -20.52 12.53 -14.27
CA ILE A 290 -20.77 12.79 -12.84
C ILE A 290 -21.33 14.22 -12.72
N PRO A 291 -22.66 14.40 -12.69
CA PRO A 291 -23.29 15.72 -12.66
C PRO A 291 -22.82 16.59 -11.49
N GLU A 292 -22.53 15.99 -10.33
CA GLU A 292 -22.09 16.67 -9.10
C GLU A 292 -20.74 17.40 -9.24
N ILE A 293 -19.95 17.05 -10.27
CA ILE A 293 -18.67 17.70 -10.58
C ILE A 293 -18.85 18.99 -11.38
N ARG A 294 -19.97 19.17 -12.10
CA ARG A 294 -20.14 20.20 -13.14
C ARG A 294 -19.87 21.62 -12.64
N ASP A 295 -20.49 22.01 -11.53
CA ASP A 295 -20.39 23.39 -11.02
C ASP A 295 -19.00 23.68 -10.44
N ILE A 296 -18.39 22.70 -9.79
CA ILE A 296 -17.02 22.81 -9.25
C ILE A 296 -15.99 22.82 -10.39
N SER A 297 -16.19 22.00 -11.43
CA SER A 297 -15.39 22.01 -12.66
C SER A 297 -15.46 23.37 -13.37
N LYS A 298 -16.67 23.94 -13.49
CA LYS A 298 -16.87 25.30 -14.01
C LYS A 298 -16.14 26.33 -13.15
N LEU A 299 -16.32 26.33 -11.83
CA LEU A 299 -15.67 27.27 -10.92
C LEU A 299 -14.13 27.23 -11.03
N ARG A 300 -13.54 26.03 -11.17
CA ARG A 300 -12.09 25.88 -11.40
C ARG A 300 -11.64 26.41 -12.76
N ARG A 301 -12.40 26.15 -13.83
CA ARG A 301 -12.16 26.73 -15.16
C ARG A 301 -12.18 28.26 -15.11
N ASP A 302 -13.21 28.83 -14.49
CA ASP A 302 -13.40 30.27 -14.39
C ASP A 302 -12.26 30.92 -13.58
N ARG A 303 -11.85 30.31 -12.46
CA ARG A 303 -10.67 30.73 -11.67
C ARG A 303 -9.39 30.71 -12.54
N LEU A 304 -9.13 29.62 -13.26
CA LEU A 304 -7.95 29.48 -14.12
C LEU A 304 -7.97 30.49 -15.27
N ALA A 305 -9.15 30.78 -15.84
CA ALA A 305 -9.33 31.78 -16.89
C ALA A 305 -9.09 33.20 -16.35
N LYS A 306 -9.71 33.58 -15.22
CA LYS A 306 -9.49 34.86 -14.51
C LYS A 306 -8.01 35.12 -14.26
N LEU A 307 -7.30 34.12 -13.73
CA LEU A 307 -5.85 34.19 -13.47
C LEU A 307 -5.01 34.32 -14.75
N LYS A 308 -5.38 33.63 -15.83
CA LYS A 308 -4.69 33.74 -17.12
C LYS A 308 -4.92 35.10 -17.80
N ALA A 309 -6.07 35.72 -17.58
CA ALA A 309 -6.46 36.98 -18.19
C ALA A 309 -5.99 38.23 -17.40
N ASP A 310 -5.57 38.09 -16.13
CA ASP A 310 -5.10 39.22 -15.33
C ASP A 310 -3.80 39.82 -15.90
N PRO A 311 -3.82 41.08 -16.41
CA PRO A 311 -2.64 41.71 -17.02
C PRO A 311 -1.50 41.96 -16.02
N LYS A 312 -1.80 41.97 -14.72
CA LYS A 312 -0.79 42.07 -13.65
C LYS A 312 0.06 40.82 -13.55
N ILE A 313 -0.39 39.68 -14.09
CA ILE A 313 0.28 38.38 -13.99
C ILE A 313 1.00 38.08 -15.31
N GLN A 314 2.28 38.45 -15.36
CA GLN A 314 3.15 38.21 -16.52
C GLN A 314 3.60 36.74 -16.59
N TRP A 315 2.70 35.83 -16.97
CA TRP A 315 2.89 34.36 -16.94
C TRP A 315 4.19 33.87 -17.59
N ASN A 316 4.64 34.51 -18.66
CA ASN A 316 5.89 34.23 -19.37
C ASN A 316 7.16 34.71 -18.63
N LYS A 317 7.05 35.68 -17.72
CA LYS A 317 8.18 36.27 -16.96
C LYS A 317 8.28 35.73 -15.53
N ILE A 318 7.19 35.18 -14.97
CA ILE A 318 7.17 34.68 -13.58
C ILE A 318 7.64 33.23 -13.43
N SER A 319 8.46 33.00 -12.41
CA SER A 319 9.01 31.69 -12.05
C SER A 319 7.95 30.72 -11.54
N SER A 320 8.27 29.42 -11.47
CA SER A 320 7.39 28.39 -10.90
C SER A 320 6.93 28.71 -9.47
N ILE A 321 7.82 29.31 -8.65
CA ILE A 321 7.52 29.74 -7.28
C ILE A 321 6.56 30.93 -7.29
N GLN A 322 6.74 31.91 -8.17
CA GLN A 322 5.82 33.04 -8.29
C GLN A 322 4.42 32.60 -8.79
N ARG A 323 4.35 31.66 -9.74
CA ARG A 323 3.09 31.02 -10.17
C ARG A 323 2.40 30.30 -9.00
N GLN A 324 3.15 29.62 -8.14
CA GLN A 324 2.62 28.97 -6.94
C GLN A 324 1.96 29.98 -5.99
N VAL A 325 2.61 31.11 -5.71
CA VAL A 325 2.09 32.18 -4.83
C VAL A 325 0.81 32.80 -5.40
N VAL A 326 0.75 33.02 -6.72
CA VAL A 326 -0.46 33.50 -7.41
C VAL A 326 -1.65 32.56 -7.16
N PHE A 327 -1.46 31.25 -7.35
CA PHE A 327 -2.54 30.28 -7.14
C PHE A 327 -2.96 30.21 -5.66
N GLN A 328 -2.01 30.22 -4.73
CA GLN A 328 -2.30 30.25 -3.29
C GLN A 328 -3.14 31.47 -2.87
N LYS A 329 -2.82 32.68 -3.37
CA LYS A 329 -3.61 33.89 -3.08
C LYS A 329 -5.06 33.77 -3.58
N SER A 330 -5.26 33.25 -4.78
CA SER A 330 -6.61 33.01 -5.34
C SER A 330 -7.40 31.89 -4.65
N ASP A 331 -6.78 31.10 -3.76
CA ASP A 331 -7.47 29.97 -3.13
C ASP A 331 -8.52 30.45 -2.14
N LEU A 332 -8.30 31.55 -1.42
CA LEU A 332 -9.29 32.08 -0.47
C LEU A 332 -10.60 32.50 -1.18
N GLU A 333 -10.51 33.15 -2.33
CA GLU A 333 -11.67 33.46 -3.19
C GLU A 333 -12.36 32.16 -3.63
N PHE A 334 -11.59 31.19 -4.13
CA PHE A 334 -12.11 29.91 -4.60
C PHE A 334 -12.82 29.11 -3.50
N GLN A 335 -12.24 28.99 -2.30
CA GLN A 335 -12.86 28.31 -1.16
C GLN A 335 -14.14 29.02 -0.71
N THR A 336 -14.20 30.35 -0.86
CA THR A 336 -15.41 31.13 -0.56
C THR A 336 -16.52 30.81 -1.57
N SER A 337 -16.23 30.83 -2.87
CA SER A 337 -17.19 30.42 -3.91
C SER A 337 -17.56 28.93 -3.85
N LEU A 338 -16.65 28.06 -3.40
CA LEU A 338 -16.93 26.62 -3.24
C LEU A 338 -17.99 26.37 -2.15
N ARG A 339 -18.05 27.23 -1.12
CA ARG A 339 -19.05 27.15 -0.03
C ARG A 339 -20.45 27.61 -0.43
N THR A 340 -20.60 28.33 -1.55
CA THR A 340 -21.94 28.73 -2.04
C THR A 340 -22.60 27.66 -2.91
N LEU A 341 -21.88 26.58 -3.25
CA LEU A 341 -22.43 25.45 -4.00
C LEU A 341 -23.10 24.43 -3.07
N PRO A 342 -24.10 23.66 -3.54
CA PRO A 342 -24.75 22.62 -2.75
C PRO A 342 -23.74 21.60 -2.18
N PRO A 343 -23.92 21.15 -0.92
CA PRO A 343 -22.95 20.28 -0.26
C PRO A 343 -23.02 18.83 -0.80
N VAL A 344 -22.15 18.51 -1.76
CA VAL A 344 -21.94 17.11 -2.20
C VAL A 344 -21.15 16.35 -1.12
N THR A 345 -21.79 15.42 -0.41
CA THR A 345 -21.16 14.63 0.66
C THR A 345 -20.55 13.32 0.15
N THR A 346 -21.24 12.66 -0.80
CA THR A 346 -20.84 11.37 -1.36
C THR A 346 -21.19 11.31 -2.85
N VAL A 347 -20.31 10.76 -3.68
CA VAL A 347 -20.58 10.47 -5.10
C VAL A 347 -20.74 8.95 -5.27
N GLN A 348 -21.94 8.50 -5.62
CA GLN A 348 -22.27 7.06 -5.79
C GLN A 348 -21.78 6.53 -7.13
N LEU A 349 -20.47 6.40 -7.29
CA LEU A 349 -19.81 6.12 -8.57
C LEU A 349 -20.34 4.88 -9.30
N THR A 350 -20.78 3.84 -8.58
CA THR A 350 -21.36 2.65 -9.18
C THR A 350 -22.56 2.94 -10.08
N ASN A 351 -23.29 4.03 -9.82
CA ASN A 351 -24.45 4.45 -10.62
C ASN A 351 -24.01 5.05 -11.98
N TYR A 352 -22.85 5.68 -12.02
CA TYR A 352 -22.31 6.37 -13.21
C TYR A 352 -21.42 5.48 -14.08
N LEU A 353 -20.96 4.32 -13.58
CA LEU A 353 -20.10 3.41 -14.34
C LEU A 353 -20.72 2.91 -15.65
N ASN A 354 -22.05 2.75 -15.71
CA ASN A 354 -22.70 2.22 -16.91
C ASN A 354 -22.55 3.14 -18.12
N THR A 355 -22.63 4.46 -17.92
CA THR A 355 -22.47 5.48 -18.98
C THR A 355 -21.02 5.87 -19.21
N MET A 356 -20.12 5.63 -18.25
CA MET A 356 -18.70 5.96 -18.36
C MET A 356 -17.92 4.96 -19.22
N GLN A 357 -17.14 5.48 -20.17
CA GLN A 357 -16.11 4.71 -20.89
C GLN A 357 -14.84 4.59 -20.03
N VAL A 358 -14.90 3.79 -18.96
CA VAL A 358 -13.90 3.73 -17.88
C VAL A 358 -12.46 3.59 -18.42
N GLY A 359 -12.25 2.74 -19.43
CA GLY A 359 -10.94 2.56 -20.06
C GLY A 359 -10.37 3.83 -20.71
N ASN A 360 -11.22 4.63 -21.34
CA ASN A 360 -10.83 5.89 -22.00
C ASN A 360 -10.69 7.04 -21.00
N THR A 361 -11.58 7.14 -20.01
CA THR A 361 -11.49 8.11 -18.92
C THR A 361 -10.18 7.94 -18.14
N ILE A 362 -9.73 6.70 -17.94
CA ILE A 362 -8.51 6.37 -17.19
C ILE A 362 -7.26 6.31 -18.09
N GLY A 363 -7.38 5.99 -19.38
CA GLY A 363 -6.28 6.18 -20.35
C GLY A 363 -5.83 7.65 -20.42
N ASN A 364 -6.79 8.57 -20.37
CA ASN A 364 -6.55 10.02 -20.29
C ASN A 364 -6.14 10.54 -18.88
N SER A 365 -5.78 9.66 -17.94
CA SER A 365 -5.33 10.02 -16.60
C SER A 365 -3.92 10.64 -16.59
N PRO A 366 -3.50 11.30 -15.48
CA PRO A 366 -2.16 11.87 -15.29
C PRO A 366 -0.98 10.97 -15.67
N THR A 367 -1.14 9.65 -15.62
CA THR A 367 -0.06 8.70 -15.90
C THR A 367 0.43 8.77 -17.35
N ARG A 368 -0.39 9.29 -18.28
CA ARG A 368 -0.02 9.47 -19.69
C ARG A 368 1.10 10.51 -19.83
N TYR A 369 0.96 11.66 -19.16
CA TYR A 369 1.89 12.79 -19.15
C TYR A 369 3.23 12.50 -18.44
N TYR A 370 3.38 11.33 -17.83
CA TYR A 370 4.65 10.85 -17.28
C TYR A 370 5.48 10.06 -18.32
N SER A 371 4.82 9.38 -19.27
CA SER A 371 5.51 8.56 -20.29
C SER A 371 6.03 9.34 -21.49
N SER A 372 5.50 10.53 -21.74
CA SER A 372 6.06 11.47 -22.72
C SER A 372 7.20 12.26 -22.08
N THR A 373 8.44 11.81 -22.28
CA THR A 373 9.55 12.77 -22.39
C THR A 373 9.12 13.86 -23.38
N PRO A 374 9.27 15.15 -23.05
CA PRO A 374 9.06 16.19 -24.06
C PRO A 374 10.02 15.88 -25.20
N LYS A 375 9.49 15.66 -26.41
CA LYS A 375 10.29 15.83 -27.61
C LYS A 375 10.64 17.31 -27.64
N VAL A 376 11.86 17.64 -27.22
CA VAL A 376 12.46 18.94 -27.47
C VAL A 376 12.40 19.12 -28.99
N LYS A 377 11.68 20.15 -29.42
CA LYS A 377 11.75 20.68 -30.79
C LYS A 377 12.89 21.68 -30.85
#